data_AF-A0A8B6CBV5-F1
#
_entry.id   AF-A0A8B6CBV5-F1
#
_cell.length_a   1.000
_cell.length_b   1.000
_cell.length_c   1.000
_cell.angle_alpha   90.00
_cell.angle_beta   90.00
_cell.angle_gamma   90.00
#
_symmetry.space_group_name_H-M   'P 1'
#
loop_
_entity.id
_entity.type
_entity.pdbx_description
1 polymer ?
#
loop_
_entity_poly.entity_id
_entity_poly.type
_entity_poly.pdbx_seq_one_letter_code
_entity_poly.pdbx_strand_id
1 'polypeptide(L)'
;MVGNKMFSLLERRLKKIKGSNCSFGGVSIIAIGDFFQLQPVFDSWIFNDLSKGLTALAPNYWKLLFSFHELTEIMRQKDDLEFAQLLNRLRQNQLTENDFAVLNTRTVSISDPTYRTNATHLFVENALVDNFNLQYISKLGSQKVKVKAVDTVCGDLPASVKTKLLSSLPEKQSDTANLAKEVVLAIGMKYDLTANIEVTDGLTNGSTCELKLIRVQN
;
A
#
# COMPACT_ATOMS: atom_id res chain seq x y z
N MET A 1 -1.50 8.75 5.14
CA MET A 1 -0.25 8.00 4.88
C MET A 1 0.97 8.85 4.51
N VAL A 2 0.86 10.05 3.92
CA VAL A 2 2.03 10.95 3.77
C VAL A 2 2.31 11.67 5.09
N GLY A 3 3.54 11.58 5.59
CA GLY A 3 3.95 12.24 6.83
C GLY A 3 4.72 13.54 6.62
N ASN A 4 5.03 14.22 7.73
CA ASN A 4 5.65 15.55 7.68
C ASN A 4 7.05 15.52 7.05
N LYS A 5 7.89 14.51 7.35
CA LYS A 5 9.24 14.46 6.78
C LYS A 5 9.20 14.32 5.27
N MET A 6 8.35 13.43 4.75
CA MET A 6 8.18 13.25 3.31
C MET A 6 7.65 14.54 2.66
N PHE A 7 6.70 15.20 3.30
CA PHE A 7 6.14 16.44 2.80
C PHE A 7 7.15 17.59 2.73
N SER A 8 7.97 17.74 3.77
CA SER A 8 9.09 18.69 3.82
C SER A 8 10.16 18.37 2.77
N LEU A 9 10.40 17.08 2.47
CA LEU A 9 11.29 16.68 1.40
C LEU A 9 10.74 17.11 0.03
N LEU A 10 9.43 16.94 -0.22
CA LEU A 10 8.78 17.36 -1.47
C LEU A 10 8.90 18.86 -1.69
N GLU A 11 8.64 19.68 -0.67
CA GLU A 11 8.80 21.13 -0.72
C GLU A 11 10.20 21.53 -1.19
N ARG A 12 11.24 20.98 -0.55
CA ARG A 12 12.64 21.30 -0.84
C ARG A 12 13.06 20.80 -2.22
N ARG A 13 12.61 19.61 -2.61
CA ARG A 13 12.95 19.02 -3.91
C ARG A 13 12.32 19.79 -5.06
N LEU A 14 11.06 20.20 -4.92
CA LEU A 14 10.39 20.99 -5.95
C LEU A 14 11.02 22.37 -6.13
N LYS A 15 11.37 23.06 -5.04
CA LYS A 15 12.17 24.32 -5.12
C LYS A 15 13.47 24.13 -5.91
N LYS A 16 14.23 23.07 -5.57
CA LYS A 16 15.50 22.77 -6.25
C LYS A 16 15.32 22.44 -7.73
N ILE A 17 14.34 21.61 -8.08
CA ILE A 17 14.09 21.18 -9.47
C ILE A 17 13.58 22.34 -10.32
N LYS A 18 12.70 23.18 -9.76
CA LYS A 18 12.13 24.34 -10.46
C LYS A 18 13.06 25.56 -10.47
N GLY A 19 14.16 25.54 -9.71
CA GLY A 19 15.05 26.69 -9.58
C GLY A 19 14.36 27.91 -8.97
N SER A 20 13.32 27.71 -8.16
CA SER A 20 12.48 28.78 -7.61
C SER A 20 12.42 28.68 -6.09
N ASN A 21 12.49 29.83 -5.43
CA ASN A 21 12.36 29.94 -3.97
C ASN A 21 10.90 30.05 -3.51
N CYS A 22 9.93 30.11 -4.43
CA CYS A 22 8.51 30.05 -4.11
C CYS A 22 8.18 28.72 -3.42
N SER A 23 7.15 28.70 -2.55
CA SER A 23 6.65 27.46 -1.94
C SER A 23 6.40 26.38 -2.99
N PHE A 24 6.88 25.17 -2.74
CA PHE A 24 6.84 24.03 -3.68
C PHE A 24 7.36 24.36 -5.09
N GLY A 25 8.31 25.29 -5.23
CA GLY A 25 8.84 25.69 -6.53
C GLY A 25 7.82 26.36 -7.44
N GLY A 26 6.75 26.94 -6.88
CA GLY A 26 5.66 27.58 -7.62
C GLY A 26 4.60 26.60 -8.15
N VAL A 27 4.66 25.32 -7.78
CA VAL A 27 3.64 24.32 -8.16
C VAL A 27 2.43 24.46 -7.24
N SER A 28 1.23 24.52 -7.83
CA SER A 28 -0.02 24.47 -7.07
C SER A 28 -0.27 23.05 -6.57
N ILE A 29 -0.52 22.89 -5.26
CA ILE A 29 -0.68 21.60 -4.62
C ILE A 29 -2.11 21.47 -4.10
N ILE A 30 -2.81 20.42 -4.52
CA ILE A 30 -4.09 20.00 -3.95
C ILE A 30 -3.84 18.68 -3.22
N ALA A 31 -4.14 18.65 -1.92
CA ALA A 31 -4.00 17.46 -1.09
C ALA A 31 -5.38 16.92 -0.72
N ILE A 32 -5.61 15.62 -0.96
CA ILE A 32 -6.87 14.94 -0.69
C ILE A 32 -6.55 13.69 0.14
N GLY A 33 -7.30 13.47 1.21
CA GLY A 33 -7.12 12.32 2.08
C GLY A 33 -8.03 12.37 3.30
N ASP A 34 -7.88 11.36 4.17
CA ASP A 34 -8.63 11.24 5.41
C ASP A 34 -7.67 10.95 6.57
N PHE A 35 -7.64 11.85 7.56
CA PHE A 35 -6.75 11.73 8.71
C PHE A 35 -7.21 10.71 9.74
N PHE A 36 -8.45 10.23 9.67
CA PHE A 36 -8.94 9.16 10.53
C PHE A 36 -8.58 7.75 10.03
N GLN A 37 -7.92 7.65 8.87
CA GLN A 37 -7.39 6.40 8.35
C GLN A 37 -5.98 6.11 8.89
N LEU A 38 -5.23 5.24 8.21
CA LEU A 38 -3.92 4.80 8.64
C LEU A 38 -2.90 5.94 8.71
N GLN A 39 -2.19 5.97 9.83
CA GLN A 39 -1.05 6.86 10.05
C GLN A 39 0.08 6.61 9.05
N PRO A 40 0.91 7.63 8.76
CA PRO A 40 2.12 7.45 7.96
C PRO A 40 3.05 6.37 8.54
N VAL A 41 3.61 5.54 7.67
CA VAL A 41 4.55 4.47 8.07
C VAL A 41 5.94 5.07 8.25
N PHE A 42 6.55 4.87 9.43
CA PHE A 42 7.87 5.44 9.81
C PHE A 42 8.00 6.97 9.73
N ASP A 43 6.88 7.69 9.67
CA ASP A 43 6.82 9.14 9.66
C ASP A 43 5.75 9.64 10.65
N SER A 44 5.83 10.91 11.04
CA SER A 44 4.81 11.53 11.90
C SER A 44 3.64 12.02 11.05
N TRP A 45 2.48 12.20 11.68
CA TRP A 45 1.37 12.94 11.07
C TRP A 45 1.85 14.26 10.46
N ILE A 46 1.28 14.60 9.31
CA ILE A 46 1.68 15.79 8.54
C ILE A 46 1.49 17.09 9.33
N PHE A 47 0.49 17.12 10.22
CA PHE A 47 0.18 18.24 11.12
C PHE A 47 0.96 18.22 12.43
N ASN A 48 1.81 17.21 12.70
CA ASN A 48 2.70 17.22 13.86
C ASN A 48 4.02 17.89 13.48
N ASP A 49 4.59 18.67 14.38
CA ASP A 49 5.89 19.31 14.12
C ASP A 49 7.02 18.28 14.16
N LEU A 50 8.07 18.52 13.36
CA LEU A 50 9.26 17.68 13.40
C LEU A 50 9.99 17.95 14.72
N SER A 51 10.22 16.92 15.52
CA SER A 51 10.78 17.09 16.88
C SER A 51 12.23 16.60 17.04
N LYS A 52 12.88 16.15 15.95
CA LYS A 52 14.21 15.51 16.02
C LYS A 52 15.28 16.26 15.23
N GLY A 53 16.42 16.55 15.88
CA GLY A 53 17.63 17.10 15.24
C GLY A 53 17.44 18.47 14.58
N LEU A 54 18.25 18.77 13.55
CA LEU A 54 18.18 20.04 12.80
C LEU A 54 16.79 20.31 12.17
N THR A 55 16.00 19.26 11.94
CA THR A 55 14.65 19.40 11.37
C THR A 55 13.63 20.01 12.34
N ALA A 56 13.95 20.11 13.63
CA ALA A 56 13.07 20.76 14.60
C ALA A 56 12.91 22.27 14.40
N LEU A 57 13.86 22.90 13.69
CA LEU A 57 13.80 24.31 13.33
C LEU A 57 13.03 24.55 12.02
N ALA A 58 12.69 23.48 11.29
CA ALA A 58 11.97 23.61 10.04
C ALA A 58 10.48 23.96 10.31
N PRO A 59 9.89 24.92 9.58
CA PRO A 59 8.48 25.21 9.72
C PRO A 59 7.64 24.01 9.27
N ASN A 60 6.49 23.84 9.90
CA ASN A 60 5.50 22.89 9.42
C ASN A 60 4.77 23.46 8.19
N TYR A 61 5.21 23.06 7.00
CA TYR A 61 4.66 23.57 5.74
C TYR A 61 3.18 23.26 5.55
N TRP A 62 2.67 22.16 6.13
CA TRP A 62 1.26 21.84 6.09
C TRP A 62 0.44 22.91 6.83
N LYS A 63 0.83 23.22 8.07
CA LYS A 63 0.18 24.27 8.87
C LYS A 63 0.32 25.66 8.25
N LEU A 64 1.46 25.93 7.60
CA LEU A 64 1.79 27.26 7.08
C LEU A 64 1.09 27.58 5.75
N LEU A 65 0.93 26.59 4.87
CA LEU A 65 0.60 26.83 3.46
C LEU A 65 -0.78 26.30 3.02
N PHE A 66 -1.43 25.45 3.81
CA PHE A 66 -2.66 24.78 3.40
C PHE A 66 -3.89 25.29 4.17
N SER A 67 -4.98 25.51 3.43
CA SER A 67 -6.33 25.63 3.98
C SER A 67 -7.03 24.28 3.97
N PHE A 68 -7.90 24.05 4.95
CA PHE A 68 -8.66 22.82 5.08
C PHE A 68 -10.09 23.01 4.57
N HIS A 69 -10.56 22.08 3.75
CA HIS A 69 -11.94 21.98 3.31
C HIS A 69 -12.43 20.56 3.51
N GLU A 70 -13.55 20.40 4.22
CA GLU A 70 -14.15 19.09 4.50
C GLU A 70 -15.27 18.78 3.51
N LEU A 71 -15.26 17.56 2.98
CA LEU A 71 -16.38 17.01 2.22
C LEU A 71 -17.30 16.25 3.17
N THR A 72 -18.59 16.57 3.16
CA THR A 72 -19.58 16.02 4.11
C THR A 72 -20.54 15.01 3.48
N GLU A 73 -20.60 14.93 2.15
CA GLU A 73 -21.49 14.01 1.43
C GLU A 73 -20.83 12.65 1.18
N ILE A 74 -21.53 11.57 1.58
CA ILE A 74 -21.04 10.19 1.45
C ILE A 74 -21.60 9.56 0.17
N MET A 75 -20.75 9.39 -0.84
CA MET A 75 -21.17 8.85 -2.14
C MET A 75 -21.10 7.32 -2.23
N ARG A 76 -20.23 6.65 -1.46
CA ARG A 76 -19.96 5.21 -1.59
C ARG A 76 -21.07 4.34 -1.01
N GLN A 77 -21.63 4.72 0.14
CA GLN A 77 -22.73 4.02 0.82
C GLN A 77 -24.03 4.84 0.79
N LYS A 78 -24.23 5.66 -0.25
CA LYS A 78 -25.37 6.59 -0.33
C LYS A 78 -26.74 5.92 -0.20
N ASP A 79 -26.85 4.66 -0.62
CA ASP A 79 -28.08 3.88 -0.62
C ASP A 79 -28.31 3.10 0.70
N ASP A 80 -27.36 3.16 1.64
CA ASP A 80 -27.41 2.50 2.95
C ASP A 80 -26.99 3.47 4.07
N LEU A 81 -27.96 4.27 4.51
CA LEU A 81 -27.75 5.32 5.50
C LEU A 81 -27.31 4.76 6.86
N GLU A 82 -27.88 3.63 7.29
CA GLU A 82 -27.53 3.02 8.58
C GLU A 82 -26.07 2.57 8.59
N PHE A 83 -25.63 1.91 7.52
CA PHE A 83 -24.24 1.50 7.38
C PHE A 83 -23.29 2.69 7.25
N ALA A 84 -23.65 3.73 6.49
CA ALA A 84 -22.86 4.96 6.38
C ALA A 84 -22.66 5.63 7.75
N GLN A 85 -23.71 5.71 8.57
CA GLN A 85 -23.65 6.26 9.91
C GLN A 85 -22.80 5.39 10.86
N LEU A 86 -22.91 4.06 10.77
CA LEU A 86 -22.07 3.13 11.52
C LEU A 86 -20.59 3.36 11.20
N LEU A 87 -20.22 3.47 9.93
CA LEU A 87 -18.84 3.72 9.49
C LEU A 87 -18.30 5.08 9.99
N ASN A 88 -19.14 6.12 10.03
CA ASN A 88 -18.76 7.42 10.59
C ASN A 88 -18.51 7.37 12.10
N ARG A 89 -19.30 6.58 12.85
CA ARG A 89 -19.05 6.33 14.27
C ARG A 89 -17.77 5.52 14.47
N LEU A 90 -17.55 4.49 13.66
CA LEU A 90 -16.31 3.72 13.65
C LEU A 90 -15.08 4.62 13.42
N ARG A 91 -15.15 5.50 12.41
CA ARG A 91 -14.10 6.47 12.05
C ARG A 91 -13.67 7.33 13.24
N GLN A 92 -14.60 7.70 14.11
CA GLN A 92 -14.36 8.55 15.29
C GLN A 92 -14.17 7.76 16.59
N ASN A 93 -14.16 6.42 16.53
CA ASN A 93 -14.14 5.54 17.69
C ASN A 93 -15.34 5.77 18.66
N GLN A 94 -16.53 5.95 18.11
CA GLN A 94 -17.80 6.22 18.81
C GLN A 94 -18.85 5.13 18.54
N LEU A 95 -18.41 3.88 18.37
CA LEU A 95 -19.32 2.74 18.15
C LEU A 95 -20.28 2.57 19.34
N THR A 96 -21.55 2.36 19.02
CA THR A 96 -22.60 2.01 19.99
C THR A 96 -22.74 0.50 20.14
N GLU A 97 -23.44 0.05 21.18
CA GLU A 97 -23.78 -1.37 21.35
C GLU A 97 -24.55 -1.94 20.15
N ASN A 98 -25.44 -1.13 19.56
CA ASN A 98 -26.17 -1.52 18.35
C ASN A 98 -25.22 -1.70 17.16
N ASP A 99 -24.22 -0.83 17.00
CA ASP A 99 -23.22 -1.00 15.93
C ASP A 99 -22.44 -2.30 16.10
N PHE A 100 -22.04 -2.64 17.32
CA PHE A 100 -21.41 -3.93 17.61
C PHE A 100 -22.33 -5.10 17.28
N ALA A 101 -23.62 -5.02 17.64
CA ALA A 101 -24.60 -6.04 17.30
C ALA A 101 -24.70 -6.24 15.79
N VAL A 102 -24.81 -5.15 15.01
CA VAL A 102 -24.85 -5.17 13.54
C VAL A 102 -23.56 -5.78 12.97
N LEU A 103 -22.39 -5.36 13.43
CA LEU A 103 -21.10 -5.89 12.96
C LEU A 103 -20.97 -7.40 13.27
N ASN A 104 -21.39 -7.82 14.46
CA ASN A 104 -21.33 -9.22 14.87
C ASN A 104 -22.25 -10.12 14.03
N THR A 105 -23.34 -9.59 13.44
CA THR A 105 -24.16 -10.35 12.48
C THR A 105 -23.42 -10.70 11.18
N ARG A 106 -22.29 -10.04 10.91
CA ARG A 106 -21.46 -10.24 9.71
C ARG A 106 -20.23 -11.10 9.97
N THR A 107 -20.06 -11.62 11.19
CA THR A 107 -19.00 -12.58 11.50
C THR A 107 -19.35 -13.93 10.87
N VAL A 108 -18.52 -14.38 9.95
CA VAL A 108 -18.70 -15.65 9.22
C VAL A 108 -17.50 -16.55 9.52
N SER A 109 -17.76 -17.80 9.95
CA SER A 109 -16.70 -18.80 10.13
C SER A 109 -16.16 -19.25 8.78
N ILE A 110 -14.87 -19.60 8.71
CA ILE A 110 -14.24 -20.19 7.52
C ILE A 110 -14.93 -21.50 7.09
N SER A 111 -15.53 -22.22 8.04
CA SER A 111 -16.29 -23.46 7.79
C SER A 111 -17.72 -23.22 7.29
N ASP A 112 -18.20 -21.98 7.29
CA ASP A 112 -19.57 -21.65 6.91
C ASP A 112 -19.75 -21.74 5.38
N PRO A 113 -20.84 -22.34 4.87
CA PRO A 113 -21.11 -22.40 3.42
C PRO A 113 -21.21 -21.04 2.72
N THR A 114 -21.54 -19.99 3.46
CA THR A 114 -21.64 -18.61 2.95
C THR A 114 -20.29 -17.89 2.90
N TYR A 115 -19.25 -18.48 3.48
CA TYR A 115 -17.91 -17.92 3.47
C TYR A 115 -17.37 -17.84 2.05
N ARG A 116 -17.05 -16.63 1.59
CA ARG A 116 -16.59 -16.37 0.23
C ARG A 116 -15.08 -16.42 0.16
N THR A 117 -14.51 -17.62 0.05
CA THR A 117 -13.05 -17.81 -0.05
C THR A 117 -12.43 -17.07 -1.25
N ASN A 118 -13.19 -16.83 -2.31
CA ASN A 118 -12.75 -16.11 -3.51
C ASN A 118 -12.90 -14.57 -3.42
N ALA A 119 -13.44 -14.04 -2.32
CA ALA A 119 -13.48 -12.61 -2.06
C ALA A 119 -12.10 -12.08 -1.63
N THR A 120 -11.90 -10.78 -1.75
CA THR A 120 -10.69 -10.13 -1.22
C THR A 120 -10.74 -10.16 0.31
N HIS A 121 -9.69 -10.72 0.91
CA HIS A 121 -9.52 -10.77 2.36
C HIS A 121 -8.51 -9.70 2.79
N LEU A 122 -8.84 -8.96 3.85
CA LEU A 122 -7.97 -7.95 4.44
C LEU A 122 -7.40 -8.49 5.74
N PHE A 123 -6.08 -8.37 5.90
CA PHE A 123 -5.36 -8.78 7.09
C PHE A 123 -4.51 -7.63 7.63
N VAL A 124 -4.18 -7.69 8.91
CA VAL A 124 -3.35 -6.68 9.59
C VAL A 124 -1.87 -6.81 9.18
N GLU A 125 -1.41 -8.02 8.91
CA GLU A 125 -0.01 -8.33 8.64
C GLU A 125 0.19 -9.01 7.29
N ASN A 126 1.26 -8.66 6.58
CA ASN A 126 1.61 -9.26 5.29
C ASN A 126 1.83 -10.78 5.40
N ALA A 127 2.41 -11.27 6.50
CA ALA A 127 2.61 -12.71 6.69
C ALA A 127 1.30 -13.51 6.69
N LEU A 128 0.22 -12.91 7.20
CA LEU A 128 -1.11 -13.53 7.18
C LEU A 128 -1.70 -13.50 5.76
N VAL A 129 -1.49 -12.41 5.02
CA VAL A 129 -1.86 -12.30 3.60
C VAL A 129 -1.16 -13.41 2.79
N ASP A 130 0.16 -13.53 2.95
CA ASP A 130 0.98 -14.50 2.22
C ASP A 130 0.56 -15.93 2.53
N ASN A 131 0.38 -16.25 3.83
CA ASN A 131 -0.07 -17.58 4.24
C ASN A 131 -1.46 -17.90 3.66
N PHE A 132 -2.43 -16.98 3.74
CA PHE A 132 -3.76 -17.19 3.17
C PHE A 132 -3.69 -17.42 1.66
N ASN A 133 -2.97 -16.56 0.93
CA ASN A 133 -2.83 -16.65 -0.52
C ASN A 133 -2.15 -17.96 -0.95
N LEU A 134 -1.07 -18.38 -0.27
CA LEU A 134 -0.38 -19.64 -0.55
C LEU A 134 -1.26 -20.86 -0.28
N GLN A 135 -2.05 -20.85 0.81
CA GLN A 135 -3.02 -21.91 1.10
C GLN A 135 -4.15 -21.94 0.06
N TYR A 136 -4.62 -20.78 -0.41
CA TYR A 136 -5.62 -20.73 -1.45
C TYR A 136 -5.08 -21.26 -2.78
N ILE A 137 -3.90 -20.81 -3.20
CA ILE A 137 -3.21 -21.28 -4.41
C ILE A 137 -2.94 -22.78 -4.33
N SER A 138 -2.53 -23.32 -3.18
CA SER A 138 -2.23 -24.76 -3.04
C SER A 138 -3.46 -25.63 -3.28
N LYS A 139 -4.65 -25.17 -2.89
CA LYS A 139 -5.93 -25.87 -3.07
C LYS A 139 -6.49 -25.82 -4.49
N LEU A 140 -6.03 -24.89 -5.33
CA LEU A 140 -6.48 -24.82 -6.72
C LEU A 140 -6.04 -26.05 -7.53
N GLY A 141 -6.94 -26.60 -8.34
CA GLY A 141 -6.60 -27.68 -9.28
C GLY A 141 -5.98 -27.19 -10.59
N SER A 142 -5.85 -25.88 -10.80
CA SER A 142 -5.34 -25.30 -12.03
C SER A 142 -3.82 -25.46 -12.17
N GLN A 143 -3.31 -25.27 -13.40
CA GLN A 143 -1.88 -25.26 -13.68
C GLN A 143 -1.18 -24.17 -12.86
N LYS A 144 -0.05 -24.53 -12.25
CA LYS A 144 0.79 -23.65 -11.44
C LYS A 144 2.22 -23.64 -11.96
N VAL A 145 2.88 -22.49 -11.85
CA VAL A 145 4.32 -22.36 -12.10
C VAL A 145 4.96 -21.54 -10.97
N LYS A 146 6.18 -21.92 -10.61
CA LYS A 146 7.02 -21.13 -9.70
C LYS A 146 8.03 -20.37 -10.52
N VAL A 147 8.03 -19.05 -10.39
CA VAL A 147 8.99 -18.17 -11.04
C VAL A 147 9.95 -17.67 -9.98
N LYS A 148 11.24 -17.99 -10.12
CA LYS A 148 12.29 -17.54 -9.21
C LYS A 148 12.96 -16.29 -9.78
N ALA A 149 13.28 -15.34 -8.91
CA ALA A 149 14.10 -14.20 -9.27
C ALA A 149 15.50 -14.65 -9.71
N VAL A 150 16.09 -13.89 -10.63
CA VAL A 150 17.47 -14.05 -11.08
C VAL A 150 18.22 -12.78 -10.70
N ASP A 151 19.07 -12.89 -9.69
CA ASP A 151 19.82 -11.77 -9.16
C ASP A 151 21.24 -11.74 -9.75
N THR A 152 21.70 -10.55 -10.12
CA THR A 152 23.05 -10.35 -10.67
C THR A 152 23.72 -9.14 -10.04
N VAL A 153 25.03 -9.25 -9.76
CA VAL A 153 25.85 -8.14 -9.26
C VAL A 153 26.59 -7.50 -10.43
N CYS A 154 26.19 -6.28 -10.76
CA CYS A 154 26.84 -5.48 -11.79
C CYS A 154 28.14 -4.83 -11.24
N GLY A 155 29.16 -4.71 -12.09
CA GLY A 155 30.43 -4.05 -11.75
C GLY A 155 31.65 -4.97 -11.75
N ASP A 156 32.83 -4.36 -11.77
CA ASP A 156 34.12 -5.04 -11.72
C ASP A 156 34.52 -5.28 -10.25
N LEU A 157 34.06 -6.41 -9.72
CA LEU A 157 34.32 -6.86 -8.35
C LEU A 157 34.86 -8.30 -8.38
N PRO A 158 35.74 -8.67 -7.45
CA PRO A 158 36.19 -10.05 -7.32
C PRO A 158 35.02 -11.03 -7.14
N ALA A 159 35.14 -12.23 -7.73
CA ALA A 159 34.09 -13.25 -7.68
C ALA A 159 33.64 -13.58 -6.24
N SER A 160 34.58 -13.64 -5.30
CA SER A 160 34.30 -13.86 -3.88
C SER A 160 33.37 -12.80 -3.26
N VAL A 161 33.54 -11.54 -3.66
CA VAL A 161 32.69 -10.43 -3.21
C VAL A 161 31.30 -10.53 -3.82
N LYS A 162 31.22 -10.85 -5.13
CA LYS A 162 29.93 -11.04 -5.81
C LYS A 162 29.11 -12.16 -5.17
N THR A 163 29.73 -13.31 -4.88
CA THR A 163 29.06 -14.42 -4.19
C THR A 163 28.56 -14.02 -2.80
N LYS A 164 29.38 -13.29 -2.04
CA LYS A 164 29.00 -12.80 -0.71
C LYS A 164 27.79 -11.88 -0.77
N LEU A 165 27.76 -10.93 -1.72
CA LEU A 165 26.65 -10.00 -1.92
C LEU A 165 25.36 -10.72 -2.29
N LEU A 166 25.43 -11.68 -3.23
CA LEU A 166 24.27 -12.50 -3.62
C LEU A 166 23.73 -13.34 -2.44
N SER A 167 24.61 -13.83 -1.57
CA SER A 167 24.20 -14.59 -0.38
C SER A 167 23.59 -13.72 0.73
N SER A 168 23.81 -12.40 0.69
CA SER A 168 23.34 -11.44 1.70
C SER A 168 22.17 -10.57 1.22
N LEU A 169 21.45 -11.00 0.18
CA LEU A 169 20.28 -10.27 -0.30
C LEU A 169 19.16 -10.27 0.76
N PRO A 170 18.41 -9.17 0.92
CA PRO A 170 17.29 -9.11 1.83
C PRO A 170 16.22 -10.17 1.48
N GLU A 171 15.64 -10.80 2.49
CA GLU A 171 14.50 -11.71 2.29
C GLU A 171 13.17 -10.96 2.16
N LYS A 172 13.08 -9.78 2.78
CA LYS A 172 11.86 -8.99 2.80
C LYS A 172 11.68 -8.29 1.45
N GLN A 173 10.57 -8.57 0.78
CA GLN A 173 10.22 -8.02 -0.53
C GLN A 173 10.19 -6.47 -0.56
N SER A 174 9.86 -5.80 0.55
CA SER A 174 9.90 -4.33 0.59
C SER A 174 11.30 -3.75 0.40
N ASP A 175 12.33 -4.54 0.70
CA ASP A 175 13.72 -4.13 0.67
C ASP A 175 14.36 -4.44 -0.70
N THR A 176 13.62 -5.11 -1.59
CA THR A 176 14.00 -5.49 -2.95
C THR A 176 13.10 -4.80 -4.00
N ALA A 177 12.73 -3.54 -3.74
CA ALA A 177 11.85 -2.76 -4.63
C ALA A 177 10.50 -3.44 -4.94
N ASN A 178 9.97 -4.18 -3.97
CA ASN A 178 8.76 -4.99 -4.09
C ASN A 178 8.85 -6.14 -5.11
N LEU A 179 10.06 -6.63 -5.42
CA LEU A 179 10.27 -7.83 -6.21
C LEU A 179 10.43 -9.05 -5.30
N ALA A 180 9.54 -10.02 -5.45
CA ALA A 180 9.59 -11.26 -4.68
C ALA A 180 10.69 -12.19 -5.21
N LYS A 181 11.34 -12.91 -4.28
CA LYS A 181 12.35 -13.93 -4.61
C LYS A 181 11.77 -15.13 -5.36
N GLU A 182 10.54 -15.50 -5.03
CA GLU A 182 9.76 -16.53 -5.71
C GLU A 182 8.30 -16.06 -5.80
N VAL A 183 7.68 -16.22 -6.97
CA VAL A 183 6.26 -15.97 -7.18
C VAL A 183 5.60 -17.27 -7.64
N VAL A 184 4.50 -17.65 -7.00
CA VAL A 184 3.67 -18.78 -7.41
C VAL A 184 2.51 -18.26 -8.25
N LEU A 185 2.51 -18.63 -9.52
CA LEU A 185 1.49 -18.26 -10.49
C LEU A 185 0.52 -19.43 -10.70
N ALA A 186 -0.78 -19.18 -10.69
CA ALA A 186 -1.82 -20.17 -10.91
C ALA A 186 -2.92 -19.63 -11.84
N ILE A 187 -3.32 -20.41 -12.84
CA ILE A 187 -4.38 -19.97 -13.78
C ILE A 187 -5.69 -19.74 -13.02
N GLY A 188 -6.37 -18.63 -13.31
CA GLY A 188 -7.61 -18.19 -12.69
C GLY A 188 -7.44 -17.35 -11.42
N MET A 189 -6.20 -17.14 -10.96
CA MET A 189 -5.92 -16.31 -9.79
C MET A 189 -5.84 -14.83 -10.11
N LYS A 190 -6.23 -14.01 -9.14
CA LYS A 190 -6.00 -12.57 -9.15
C LYS A 190 -4.62 -12.23 -8.61
N TYR A 191 -3.97 -11.25 -9.22
CA TYR A 191 -2.68 -10.70 -8.81
C TYR A 191 -2.73 -9.18 -8.93
N ASP A 192 -1.97 -8.49 -8.09
CA ASP A 192 -1.75 -7.06 -8.22
C ASP A 192 -0.35 -6.81 -8.75
N LEU A 193 -0.21 -5.86 -9.68
CA LEU A 193 1.10 -5.37 -10.10
C LEU A 193 1.79 -4.67 -8.93
N THR A 194 3.05 -4.99 -8.66
CA THR A 194 3.83 -4.35 -7.57
C THR A 194 4.75 -3.23 -8.06
N ALA A 195 4.77 -2.99 -9.36
CA ALA A 195 5.62 -2.01 -10.03
C ALA A 195 4.83 -1.24 -11.11
N ASN A 196 5.30 -0.03 -11.41
CA ASN A 196 4.80 0.74 -12.55
C ASN A 196 5.51 0.23 -13.81
N ILE A 197 4.75 -0.37 -14.72
CA ILE A 197 5.25 -0.92 -15.99
C ILE A 197 4.99 0.08 -17.10
N GLU A 198 3.71 0.42 -17.31
CA GLU A 198 3.28 1.40 -18.31
C GLU A 198 2.13 2.22 -17.74
N VAL A 199 2.45 3.45 -17.32
CA VAL A 199 1.49 4.31 -16.62
C VAL A 199 0.41 4.80 -17.57
N THR A 200 0.74 4.99 -18.86
CA THR A 200 -0.23 5.47 -19.85
C THR A 200 -1.33 4.45 -20.14
N ASP A 201 -1.00 3.16 -20.07
CA ASP A 201 -1.93 2.04 -20.25
C ASP A 201 -2.56 1.55 -18.92
N GLY A 202 -2.29 2.22 -17.80
CA GLY A 202 -2.83 1.85 -16.48
C GLY A 202 -2.18 0.61 -15.85
N LEU A 203 -1.03 0.16 -16.35
CA LEU A 203 -0.22 -0.91 -15.77
C LEU A 203 0.65 -0.34 -14.64
N THR A 204 -0.02 0.07 -13.58
CA THR A 204 0.57 0.72 -12.40
C THR A 204 0.60 -0.20 -11.19
N ASN A 205 1.43 0.13 -10.21
CA ASN A 205 1.41 -0.55 -8.91
C ASN A 205 0.00 -0.49 -8.29
N GLY A 206 -0.54 -1.63 -7.90
CA GLY A 206 -1.89 -1.81 -7.38
C GLY A 206 -2.95 -2.16 -8.42
N SER A 207 -2.61 -2.21 -9.71
CA SER A 207 -3.54 -2.68 -10.74
C SER A 207 -3.76 -4.19 -10.63
N THR A 208 -5.01 -4.60 -10.40
CA THR A 208 -5.40 -6.02 -10.31
C THR A 208 -5.58 -6.63 -11.69
N CYS A 209 -5.05 -7.84 -11.89
CA CYS A 209 -5.22 -8.65 -13.08
C CYS A 209 -5.60 -10.10 -12.72
N GLU A 210 -6.06 -10.87 -13.70
CA GLU A 210 -6.32 -12.30 -13.55
C GLU A 210 -5.45 -13.10 -14.50
N LEU A 211 -4.75 -14.12 -14.00
CA LEU A 211 -3.87 -14.94 -14.82
C LEU A 211 -4.68 -15.91 -15.68
N LYS A 212 -4.73 -15.67 -16.99
CA LYS A 212 -5.50 -16.51 -17.93
C LYS A 212 -4.72 -17.66 -18.55
N LEU A 213 -3.41 -17.52 -18.71
CA LEU A 213 -2.60 -18.49 -19.45
C LEU A 213 -1.15 -18.48 -18.99
N ILE A 214 -0.52 -19.66 -18.97
CA ILE A 214 0.92 -19.82 -18.76
C ILE A 214 1.50 -20.48 -20.02
N ARG A 215 2.47 -19.82 -20.66
CA ARG A 215 3.26 -20.38 -21.77
C ARG A 215 4.72 -20.43 -21.34
N VAL A 216 5.29 -21.63 -21.31
CA VAL A 216 6.73 -21.80 -21.09
C VAL A 216 7.39 -21.85 -22.46
N GLN A 217 8.22 -20.85 -22.77
CA GLN A 217 9.07 -20.91 -23.95
C GLN A 217 10.27 -21.79 -23.61
N ASN A 218 10.42 -22.89 -24.34
CA ASN A 218 11.62 -23.73 -24.34
C ASN A 218 12.71 -23.12 -25.20
#